data_AF-X1PQU9-F1
#
_entry.id   AF-X1PQU9-F1
#
_cell.length_a   1.000
_cell.length_b   1.000
_cell.length_c   1.000
_cell.angle_alpha   90.00
_cell.angle_beta   90.00
_cell.angle_gamma   90.00
#
_symmetry.space_group_name_H-M   'P 1'
#
loop_
_entity.id
_entity.type
_entity.pdbx_description
1 polymer ?
#
loop_
_entity_poly.entity_id
_entity_poly.type
_entity_poly.pdbx_seq_one_letter_code
_entity_poly.pdbx_strand_id
1 'polypeptide(L)'
;VIDKNLGKDYHWPGNVRELAQCIRRVIIKRDYAGDTTIAPLDLRTKLFGDIDSGTLRAQELLAAYCTILYQKHGTYEQVAQLTGLDRRTVKKHIQSYLSAQ
;
A
#
# COMPACT_ATOMS: atom_id res chain seq x y z
N VAL A 1 22.24 12.08 4.33
CA VAL A 1 21.37 11.30 3.41
C VAL A 1 20.42 12.21 2.64
N ILE A 2 19.72 13.14 3.30
CA ILE A 2 18.85 14.12 2.60
C ILE A 2 19.67 15.16 1.83
N ASP A 3 20.74 15.67 2.43
CA ASP A 3 21.64 16.68 1.82
C ASP A 3 22.39 16.16 0.56
N LYS A 4 22.64 14.85 0.48
CA LYS A 4 23.47 14.25 -0.57
C LYS A 4 22.73 13.95 -1.87
N ASN A 5 21.39 13.90 -1.84
CA ASN A 5 20.59 13.43 -2.97
C ASN A 5 19.59 14.45 -3.53
N LEU A 6 19.17 15.47 -2.77
CA LEU A 6 18.15 16.42 -3.26
C LEU A 6 18.70 17.79 -3.66
N GLY A 7 19.92 18.14 -3.24
CA GLY A 7 20.46 19.48 -3.45
C GLY A 7 19.71 20.53 -2.63
N LYS A 8 20.38 21.64 -2.32
CA LYS A 8 19.83 22.69 -1.43
C LYS A 8 18.71 23.50 -2.08
N ASP A 9 18.50 23.33 -3.39
CA ASP A 9 17.56 24.10 -4.22
C ASP A 9 16.25 23.35 -4.53
N TYR A 10 15.96 22.25 -3.82
CA TYR A 10 14.72 21.52 -4.03
C TYR A 10 13.53 22.28 -3.42
N HIS A 11 12.76 22.95 -4.28
CA HIS A 11 11.51 23.62 -3.90
C HIS A 11 10.44 22.59 -3.56
N TRP A 12 10.33 22.26 -2.27
CA TRP A 12 9.30 21.42 -1.69
C TRP A 12 7.89 21.94 -2.02
N PRO A 13 7.10 21.23 -2.84
CA PRO A 13 5.69 21.56 -3.04
C PRO A 13 4.88 20.86 -1.95
N GLY A 14 4.83 21.43 -0.73
CA GLY A 14 4.01 20.88 0.39
C GLY A 14 4.73 20.64 1.72
N ASN A 15 5.65 21.54 2.08
CA ASN A 15 6.71 21.50 3.11
C ASN A 15 6.60 20.61 4.38
N VAL A 16 5.45 20.37 5.01
CA VAL A 16 5.42 19.72 6.34
C VAL A 16 4.91 18.28 6.29
N ARG A 17 3.96 17.97 5.40
CA ARG A 17 3.33 16.63 5.34
C ARG A 17 4.27 15.60 4.74
N GLU A 18 4.94 15.95 3.65
CA GLU A 18 5.93 15.08 3.00
C GLU A 18 7.16 14.86 3.87
N LEU A 19 7.61 15.91 4.58
CA LEU A 19 8.69 15.80 5.55
C LEU A 19 8.29 14.89 6.72
N ALA A 20 7.08 15.05 7.26
CA ALA A 20 6.56 14.19 8.33
C ALA A 20 6.43 12.73 7.89
N GLN A 21 6.00 12.47 6.65
CA GLN A 21 5.90 11.11 6.09
C GLN A 21 7.28 10.48 5.82
N CYS A 22 8.23 11.27 5.31
CA CYS A 22 9.60 10.82 5.11
C CYS A 22 10.26 10.44 6.45
N ILE A 23 10.12 11.31 7.46
CA ILE A 23 10.62 11.05 8.82
C ILE A 23 9.92 9.83 9.45
N ARG A 24 8.59 9.70 9.29
CA ARG A 24 7.81 8.54 9.77
C ARG A 24 8.30 7.24 9.14
N ARG A 25 8.60 7.23 7.84
CA ARG A 25 9.13 6.06 7.12
C ARG A 25 10.55 5.69 7.57
N VAL A 26 11.40 6.66 7.86
CA VAL A 26 12.78 6.42 8.33
C VAL A 26 12.82 5.88 9.77
N ILE A 27 11.91 6.33 10.64
CA ILE A 27 11.82 5.86 12.03
C ILE A 27 11.21 4.45 12.13
N ILE A 28 10.20 4.12 11.29
CA ILE A 28 9.53 2.81 11.32
C ILE A 28 10.42 1.67 10.79
N LYS A 29 11.37 1.94 9.88
CA LYS A 29 12.25 0.91 9.29
C LYS A 29 13.50 0.59 10.12
N ARG A 30 13.51 0.90 11.42
CA ARG A 30 14.64 0.57 12.31
C ARG A 30 14.52 -0.76 13.05
N ASP A 31 13.55 -1.61 12.72
CA ASP A 31 13.72 -3.05 12.92
C ASP A 31 12.62 -3.83 12.20
N TYR A 32 12.99 -4.82 11.39
CA TYR A 32 12.14 -6.00 11.22
C TYR A 32 12.99 -7.18 10.73
N ALA A 33 13.20 -8.12 11.65
CA ALA A 33 13.73 -9.44 11.38
C ALA A 33 12.70 -10.29 10.62
N GLY A 34 13.20 -10.97 9.59
CA GLY A 34 12.63 -12.08 8.82
C GLY A 34 11.14 -12.44 8.99
N ASP A 35 10.40 -12.36 7.88
CA ASP A 35 9.90 -13.60 7.30
C ASP A 35 9.82 -13.51 5.77
N THR A 36 10.19 -14.60 5.13
CA THR A 36 10.52 -14.71 3.72
C THR A 36 9.28 -15.10 2.92
N THR A 37 8.58 -14.15 2.31
CA THR A 37 7.67 -14.42 1.19
C THR A 37 7.62 -13.19 0.26
N ILE A 38 8.19 -13.36 -0.94
CA ILE A 38 8.02 -12.55 -2.17
C ILE A 38 7.52 -11.11 -1.94
N ALA A 39 8.48 -10.21 -1.67
CA ALA A 39 8.42 -8.75 -1.66
C ALA A 39 7.01 -8.08 -1.68
N PRO A 40 6.34 -7.93 -0.52
CA PRO A 40 5.15 -7.09 -0.32
C PRO A 40 5.38 -5.57 -0.43
N LEU A 41 6.54 -5.15 -0.97
CA LEU A 41 6.92 -3.73 -1.06
C LEU A 41 6.30 -3.03 -2.28
N ASP A 42 6.03 -3.76 -3.36
CA ASP A 42 5.60 -3.16 -4.63
C ASP A 42 4.09 -2.90 -4.69
N LEU A 43 3.27 -3.81 -4.14
CA LEU A 43 1.81 -3.72 -4.22
C LEU A 43 1.23 -2.53 -3.44
N ARG A 44 1.76 -2.26 -2.24
CA ARG A 44 1.34 -1.10 -1.45
C ARG A 44 1.81 0.20 -2.10
N THR A 45 3.05 0.22 -2.57
CA THR A 45 3.64 1.41 -3.22
C THR A 45 2.89 1.75 -4.50
N LYS A 46 2.55 0.73 -5.31
CA LYS A 46 1.69 0.87 -6.49
C LYS A 46 0.31 1.40 -6.12
N LEU A 47 -0.35 0.82 -5.12
CA LEU A 47 -1.68 1.27 -4.68
C LEU A 47 -1.68 2.75 -4.27
N PHE A 48 -0.68 3.19 -3.49
CA PHE A 48 -0.58 4.60 -3.11
C PHE A 48 -0.32 5.50 -4.32
N GLY A 49 0.55 5.10 -5.24
CA GLY A 49 0.78 5.84 -6.48
C GLY A 49 -0.48 5.97 -7.34
N ASP A 50 -1.26 4.89 -7.45
CA ASP A 50 -2.50 4.85 -8.21
C ASP A 50 -3.65 5.64 -7.54
N ILE A 51 -3.62 5.79 -6.21
CA ILE A 51 -4.53 6.68 -5.46
C ILE A 51 -4.15 8.13 -5.71
N ASP A 52 -2.85 8.45 -5.64
CA ASP A 52 -2.33 9.80 -5.85
C ASP A 52 -2.54 10.28 -7.29
N SER A 53 -2.48 9.38 -8.28
CA SER A 53 -2.82 9.69 -9.67
C SER A 53 -4.32 9.90 -9.90
N GLY A 54 -5.18 9.47 -8.97
CA GLY A 54 -6.63 9.56 -9.09
C GLY A 54 -7.23 8.73 -10.23
N THR A 55 -6.46 7.80 -10.80
CA THR A 55 -6.88 7.01 -11.96
C THR A 55 -7.63 5.73 -11.58
N LEU A 56 -7.58 5.32 -10.31
CA LEU A 56 -8.26 4.13 -9.81
C LEU A 56 -9.77 4.32 -9.71
N ARG A 57 -10.52 3.36 -10.26
CA ARG A 57 -11.94 3.21 -9.94
C ARG A 57 -12.09 2.62 -8.54
N ALA A 58 -13.22 2.93 -7.89
CA ALA A 58 -13.52 2.43 -6.54
C ALA A 58 -13.42 0.89 -6.42
N GLN A 59 -13.83 0.17 -7.48
CA GLN A 59 -13.75 -1.30 -7.50
C GLN A 59 -12.30 -1.82 -7.51
N GLU A 60 -11.40 -1.12 -8.19
CA GLU A 60 -9.98 -1.49 -8.30
C GLU A 60 -9.24 -1.18 -6.99
N LEU A 61 -9.59 -0.05 -6.35
CA LEU A 61 -9.11 0.29 -5.01
C LEU A 61 -9.48 -0.79 -3.99
N LEU A 62 -10.76 -1.19 -3.96
CA LEU A 62 -11.23 -2.25 -3.07
C LEU A 62 -10.55 -3.59 -3.37
N ALA A 63 -10.34 -3.91 -4.65
CA ALA A 63 -9.67 -5.13 -5.08
C ALA A 63 -8.21 -5.20 -4.64
N ALA A 64 -7.45 -4.11 -4.84
CA ALA A 64 -6.07 -4.00 -4.37
C ALA A 64 -5.98 -4.05 -2.83
N TYR A 65 -6.87 -3.33 -2.14
CA TYR A 65 -6.91 -3.30 -0.68
C TYR A 65 -7.23 -4.67 -0.07
N CYS A 66 -8.24 -5.37 -0.58
CA CYS A 66 -8.58 -6.73 -0.15
C CYS A 66 -7.42 -7.70 -0.38
N THR A 67 -6.69 -7.56 -1.49
CA THR A 67 -5.51 -8.39 -1.80
C THR A 67 -4.38 -8.15 -0.82
N ILE A 68 -4.09 -6.89 -0.45
CA ILE A 68 -3.07 -6.55 0.55
C ILE A 68 -3.43 -7.14 1.92
N LEU A 69 -4.70 -7.05 2.32
CA LEU A 69 -5.16 -7.64 3.58
C LEU A 69 -5.09 -9.17 3.54
N TYR A 70 -5.43 -9.78 2.41
CA TYR A 70 -5.34 -11.23 2.24
C TYR A 70 -3.90 -11.72 2.32
N GLN A 71 -2.93 -11.01 1.72
CA GLN A 71 -1.52 -11.34 1.86
C GLN A 71 -1.03 -11.24 3.32
N LYS A 72 -1.59 -10.32 4.11
CA LYS A 72 -1.22 -10.11 5.51
C LYS A 72 -1.86 -11.13 6.46
N HIS A 73 -3.10 -11.54 6.21
CA HIS A 73 -3.92 -12.33 7.12
C HIS A 73 -4.21 -13.76 6.64
N GLY A 74 -3.98 -14.06 5.36
CA GLY A 74 -4.05 -15.41 4.78
C GLY A 74 -5.46 -15.98 4.58
N THR A 75 -6.52 -15.34 5.08
CA THR A 75 -7.89 -15.89 5.03
C THR A 75 -8.91 -14.87 4.51
N TYR A 76 -9.88 -15.33 3.71
CA TYR A 76 -10.94 -14.47 3.17
C TYR A 76 -11.89 -13.99 4.26
N GLU A 77 -12.18 -14.83 5.25
CA GLU A 77 -13.02 -14.53 6.42
C GLU A 77 -12.45 -13.37 7.24
N GLN A 78 -11.14 -13.35 7.50
CA GLN A 78 -10.53 -12.27 8.27
C GLN A 78 -10.51 -10.95 7.50
N VAL A 79 -10.30 -11.01 6.18
CA VAL A 79 -10.40 -9.82 5.31
C VAL A 79 -11.83 -9.29 5.26
N ALA A 80 -12.83 -10.18 5.18
CA ALA A 80 -14.26 -9.81 5.24
C ALA A 80 -14.61 -9.08 6.55
N GLN A 81 -14.15 -9.61 7.68
CA GLN A 81 -14.34 -8.95 8.99
C GLN A 81 -13.67 -7.56 9.04
N LEU A 82 -12.45 -7.42 8.53
CA LEU A 82 -11.70 -6.15 8.54
C LEU A 82 -12.28 -5.10 7.59
N THR A 83 -12.83 -5.52 6.46
CA THR A 83 -13.37 -4.63 5.42
C THR A 83 -14.87 -4.37 5.57
N GLY A 84 -15.57 -5.14 6.41
CA GLY A 84 -17.03 -5.12 6.51
C GLY A 84 -17.74 -5.66 5.26
N LEU A 85 -17.02 -6.33 4.36
CA LEU A 85 -17.57 -6.90 3.13
C LEU A 85 -17.99 -8.36 3.34
N ASP A 86 -18.96 -8.81 2.53
CA ASP A 86 -19.26 -10.25 2.48
C ASP A 86 -18.07 -11.04 1.94
N ARG A 87 -17.84 -12.24 2.48
CA ARG A 87 -16.72 -13.10 2.09
C ARG A 87 -16.70 -13.41 0.58
N ARG A 88 -17.87 -13.63 -0.04
CA ARG A 88 -17.96 -13.87 -1.49
C ARG A 88 -17.52 -12.63 -2.27
N THR A 89 -17.86 -11.45 -1.77
CA THR A 89 -17.46 -10.16 -2.35
C THR A 89 -15.95 -9.97 -2.24
N VAL A 90 -15.34 -10.24 -1.08
CA VAL A 90 -13.88 -10.22 -0.90
C VAL A 90 -13.18 -11.18 -1.86
N LYS A 91 -13.67 -12.41 -1.97
CA LYS A 91 -13.12 -13.40 -2.93
C LYS A 91 -13.21 -12.90 -4.37
N LYS A 92 -14.35 -12.34 -4.77
CA LYS A 92 -14.54 -11.75 -6.10
C LYS A 92 -13.56 -10.61 -6.36
N HIS A 93 -13.35 -9.73 -5.40
CA HIS A 93 -12.41 -8.61 -5.49
C HIS A 93 -10.96 -9.09 -5.66
N ILE A 94 -10.52 -10.06 -4.86
CA ILE A 94 -9.17 -10.62 -4.95
C ILE A 94 -8.96 -11.34 -6.29
N GLN A 95 -9.94 -12.13 -6.74
CA GLN A 95 -9.88 -12.78 -8.05
C GLN A 95 -9.83 -11.76 -9.19
N SER A 96 -10.66 -10.71 -9.12
CA SER A 96 -10.67 -9.62 -10.10
C SER A 96 -9.32 -8.90 -10.16
N TYR A 97 -8.66 -8.71 -9.01
CA TYR A 97 -7.33 -8.12 -8.95
C TYR A 97 -6.28 -9.01 -9.63
N LEU A 98 -6.29 -10.30 -9.33
CA LEU A 98 -5.36 -11.27 -9.93
C LEU A 98 -5.57 -11.45 -11.44
N SER A 99 -6.81 -11.31 -11.94
CA SER A 99 -7.10 -11.39 -13.37
C SER A 99 -6.78 -10.12 -14.16
N ALA A 100 -6.63 -8.98 -13.47
CA ALA A 100 -6.35 -7.68 -14.08
C ALA A 100 -4.85 -7.36 -14.14
N GLN A 101 -4.00 -8.30 -13.70
CA GLN A 101 -2.54 -8.18 -13.61
C GLN A 101 -1.87 -9.05 -14.67
#